data_AF-A0AAE0FJA7-F1
#
_entry.id   AF-A0AAE0FJA7-F1
#
_cell.length_a   1.000
_cell.length_b   1.000
_cell.length_c   1.000
_cell.angle_alpha   90.00
_cell.angle_beta   90.00
_cell.angle_gamma   90.00
#
_symmetry.space_group_name_H-M   'P 1'
#
loop_
_entity.id
_entity.type
_entity.pdbx_description
1 polymer ?
#
loop_
_entity_poly.entity_id
_entity_poly.type
_entity_poly.pdbx_seq_one_letter_code
_entity_poly.pdbx_strand_id
1 'polypeptide(L)'
;YGMALFSTTSTAVYRVCFKLLVGDKKLPATVVFAGLIGLAHLVVLWVGLPLLHFSGVETMELPTAAQWGYMLLNGAIAVVVNCLMFCVIVVMSPLFLSTGMTLSIPITFAFDLMLWDKDQGHYPALLSGVALATLGPIVLAAADKVHNAHFLRRMDGYPLFRKAPTRVDTDDLQVDERTCLIPGEHD
;
A
#
# COMPACT_ATOMS: atom_id res chain seq x y z
N TYR A 1 0.88 -26.81 -6.48
CA TYR A 1 -0.25 -26.49 -5.58
C TYR A 1 0.18 -26.19 -4.15
N GLY A 2 1.07 -26.96 -3.52
CA GLY A 2 1.51 -26.72 -2.12
C GLY A 2 2.03 -25.30 -1.84
N MET A 3 2.88 -24.76 -2.72
CA MET A 3 3.42 -23.40 -2.56
C MET A 3 2.35 -22.30 -2.65
N ALA A 4 1.34 -22.49 -3.51
CA ALA A 4 0.26 -21.52 -3.66
C ALA A 4 -0.63 -21.48 -2.41
N LEU A 5 -0.98 -22.65 -1.88
CA LEU A 5 -1.76 -22.77 -0.65
C LEU A 5 -1.00 -22.13 0.53
N PHE A 6 0.28 -22.46 0.68
CA PHE A 6 1.11 -21.89 1.75
C PHE A 6 1.19 -20.36 1.68
N SER A 7 1.38 -19.79 0.49
CA SER A 7 1.45 -18.33 0.30
C SER A 7 0.15 -17.63 0.64
N THR A 8 -0.99 -18.13 0.15
CA THR A 8 -2.30 -17.54 0.43
C THR A 8 -2.65 -17.65 1.91
N THR A 9 -2.39 -18.80 2.54
CA THR A 9 -2.62 -19.00 3.98
C THR A 9 -1.75 -18.06 4.81
N SER A 10 -0.45 -17.99 4.54
CA SER A 10 0.48 -17.11 5.26
C SER A 10 0.08 -15.63 5.12
N THR A 11 -0.28 -15.21 3.90
CA THR A 11 -0.75 -13.83 3.63
C THR A 11 -2.05 -13.52 4.36
N ALA A 12 -2.99 -14.47 4.41
CA ALA A 12 -4.25 -14.31 5.14
C ALA A 12 -4.01 -14.18 6.66
N VAL A 13 -3.17 -15.05 7.22
CA VAL A 13 -2.79 -15.00 8.65
C VAL A 13 -2.11 -13.66 8.96
N TYR A 14 -1.12 -13.26 8.17
CA TYR A 14 -0.45 -11.97 8.33
C TYR A 14 -1.44 -10.80 8.34
N ARG A 15 -2.39 -10.77 7.39
CA ARG A 15 -3.39 -9.69 7.29
C ARG A 15 -4.32 -9.63 8.50
N VAL A 16 -4.74 -10.78 9.03
CA VAL A 16 -5.60 -10.86 10.22
C VAL A 16 -4.82 -10.42 11.46
N CYS A 17 -3.63 -10.97 11.68
CA CYS A 17 -2.75 -10.57 12.78
C CYS A 17 -2.44 -9.07 12.73
N PHE A 18 -2.15 -8.52 11.54
CA PHE A 18 -1.88 -7.09 11.36
C PHE A 18 -3.09 -6.22 11.75
N LYS A 19 -4.30 -6.60 11.34
CA LYS A 19 -5.53 -5.88 11.75
C LYS A 19 -5.74 -5.93 13.27
N LEU A 20 -5.45 -7.06 13.91
CA LEU A 20 -5.58 -7.22 15.36
C LEU A 20 -4.53 -6.40 16.13
N LEU A 21 -3.31 -6.27 15.61
CA LEU A 21 -2.20 -5.60 16.29
C LEU A 21 -2.21 -4.07 16.12
N VAL A 22 -2.68 -3.58 14.97
CA VAL A 22 -2.60 -2.16 14.57
C VAL A 22 -3.91 -1.39 14.82
N GLY A 23 -4.99 -2.07 15.25
CA GLY A 23 -6.31 -1.48 15.51
C GLY A 23 -6.29 -0.15 16.26
N ASP A 24 -7.00 0.84 15.67
CA ASP A 24 -7.23 2.24 16.10
C ASP A 24 -6.01 3.10 16.46
N LYS A 25 -4.79 2.70 16.07
CA LYS A 25 -3.58 3.47 16.35
C LYS A 25 -3.32 4.58 15.32
N LYS A 26 -2.81 5.72 15.81
CA LYS A 26 -2.51 6.95 15.05
C LYS A 26 -1.53 6.68 13.89
N LEU A 27 -1.73 7.37 12.75
CA LEU A 27 -0.94 7.32 11.51
C LEU A 27 0.59 7.14 11.66
N PRO A 28 1.30 7.87 12.56
CA PRO A 28 2.75 7.70 12.70
C PRO A 28 3.16 6.31 13.20
N ALA A 29 2.35 5.65 14.04
CA ALA A 29 2.69 4.33 14.58
C ALA A 29 2.68 3.24 13.50
N THR A 30 1.78 3.33 12.53
CA THR A 30 1.66 2.37 11.42
C THR A 30 2.84 2.44 10.46
N VAL A 31 3.32 3.65 10.15
CA VAL A 31 4.49 3.86 9.28
C VAL A 31 5.78 3.38 9.97
N VAL A 32 5.94 3.65 11.26
CA VAL A 32 7.09 3.15 12.05
C VAL A 32 7.09 1.62 12.13
N PHE A 33 5.93 1.00 12.32
CA PHE A 33 5.81 -0.47 12.34
C PHE A 33 6.16 -1.09 10.98
N ALA A 34 5.75 -0.47 9.87
CA ALA A 34 6.15 -0.88 8.54
C ALA A 34 7.67 -0.76 8.32
N GLY A 35 8.29 0.32 8.80
CA GLY A 35 9.74 0.49 8.78
C GLY A 35 10.48 -0.58 9.59
N LEU A 36 9.93 -0.98 10.74
CA LEU A 36 10.47 -2.08 11.55
C LEU A 36 10.40 -3.43 10.82
N ILE A 37 9.29 -3.71 10.11
CA ILE A 37 9.18 -4.90 9.27
C ILE A 37 10.23 -4.86 8.15
N GLY A 38 10.44 -3.71 7.50
CA GLY A 38 11.48 -3.53 6.48
C GLY A 38 12.88 -3.78 7.04
N LEU A 39 13.18 -3.29 8.24
CA LEU A 39 14.44 -3.53 8.93
C LEU A 39 14.60 -5.02 9.28
N ALA A 40 13.54 -5.68 9.75
CA ALA A 40 13.56 -7.12 10.01
C ALA A 40 13.85 -7.92 8.73
N HIS A 41 13.30 -7.52 7.58
CA HIS A 41 13.64 -8.13 6.30
C HIS A 41 15.11 -7.92 5.93
N LEU A 42 15.66 -6.72 6.17
CA LEU A 42 17.08 -6.46 5.94
C LEU A 42 17.97 -7.34 6.81
N VAL A 43 17.63 -7.51 8.09
CA VAL A 43 18.37 -8.38 9.02
C VAL A 43 18.25 -9.85 8.62
N VAL A 44 17.05 -10.32 8.26
CA VAL A 44 16.83 -11.70 7.81
C VAL A 44 17.58 -11.98 6.52
N LEU A 45 17.56 -11.06 5.54
CA LEU A 45 18.34 -11.19 4.31
C LEU A 45 19.83 -11.15 4.59
N TRP A 46 20.27 -10.24 5.46
CA TRP A 46 21.67 -10.09 5.85
C TRP A 46 22.22 -11.30 6.60
N VAL A 47 21.41 -11.98 7.41
CA VAL A 47 21.81 -13.22 8.10
C VAL A 47 21.65 -14.44 7.19
N GLY A 48 20.61 -14.47 6.35
CA GLY A 48 20.33 -15.55 5.42
C GLY A 48 21.40 -15.69 4.34
N LEU A 49 21.93 -14.58 3.84
CA LEU A 49 23.00 -14.57 2.83
C LEU A 49 24.26 -15.34 3.30
N PRO A 50 24.91 -14.99 4.42
CA PRO A 50 26.03 -15.75 4.98
C PRO A 50 25.66 -17.20 5.28
N LEU A 51 24.47 -17.47 5.80
CA LEU A 51 24.03 -18.84 6.12
C LEU A 51 24.03 -19.74 4.89
N LEU A 52 23.57 -19.20 3.75
CA LEU A 52 23.50 -19.91 2.47
C LEU A 52 24.88 -20.12 1.84
N HIS A 53 25.82 -19.20 2.10
CA HIS A 53 27.22 -19.36 1.72
C HIS A 53 27.90 -20.47 2.51
N PHE A 54 27.69 -20.51 3.83
CA PHE A 54 28.22 -21.58 4.67
C PHE A 54 27.58 -22.94 4.36
N SER A 55 26.33 -22.98 3.90
CA SER A 55 25.67 -24.21 3.47
C SER A 55 26.11 -24.70 2.08
N GLY A 56 26.98 -23.96 1.38
CA GLY A 56 27.54 -24.35 0.08
C GLY A 56 26.51 -24.44 -1.06
N VAL A 57 25.32 -23.86 -0.89
CA VAL A 57 24.23 -23.91 -1.88
C VAL A 57 24.44 -22.87 -2.99
N GLU A 58 25.08 -21.74 -2.68
CA GLU A 58 25.48 -20.72 -3.67
C GLU A 58 26.93 -20.27 -3.44
N THR A 59 27.77 -20.36 -4.48
CA THR A 59 29.12 -19.77 -4.50
C THR A 59 29.00 -18.26 -4.61
N MET A 60 29.19 -17.55 -3.50
CA MET A 60 29.26 -16.09 -3.51
C MET A 60 30.52 -15.64 -4.29
N GLU A 61 30.36 -15.32 -5.56
CA GLU A 61 31.29 -14.43 -6.25
C GLU A 61 31.01 -13.01 -5.77
N LEU A 62 32.03 -12.35 -5.22
CA LEU A 62 31.93 -10.96 -4.78
C LEU A 62 31.51 -10.08 -5.96
N PRO A 63 30.33 -9.43 -5.91
CA PRO A 63 29.85 -8.63 -7.03
C PRO A 63 30.81 -7.46 -7.27
N THR A 64 30.95 -7.10 -8.54
CA THR A 64 31.71 -5.91 -8.97
C THR A 64 31.11 -4.65 -8.32
N ALA A 65 31.91 -3.60 -8.10
CA ALA A 65 31.46 -2.36 -7.47
C ALA A 65 30.19 -1.75 -8.12
N ALA A 66 30.02 -1.91 -9.43
CA ALA A 66 28.81 -1.50 -10.16
C ALA A 66 27.56 -2.32 -9.77
N GLN A 67 27.69 -3.64 -9.62
CA GLN A 67 26.59 -4.54 -9.23
C GLN A 67 26.13 -4.26 -7.80
N TRP A 68 27.06 -3.94 -6.90
CA TRP A 68 26.75 -3.43 -5.57
C TRP A 68 25.90 -2.15 -5.62
N GLY A 69 26.27 -1.21 -6.50
CA GLY A 69 25.50 0.00 -6.73
C GLY A 69 24.07 -0.27 -7.19
N TYR A 70 23.87 -1.18 -8.15
CA TYR A 70 22.53 -1.56 -8.63
C TYR A 70 21.69 -2.26 -7.56
N MET A 71 22.28 -3.14 -6.74
CA MET A 71 21.58 -3.78 -5.61
C MET A 71 21.12 -2.75 -4.58
N LEU A 72 22.00 -1.81 -4.20
CA LEU A 72 21.66 -0.74 -3.27
C LEU A 72 20.57 0.17 -3.84
N LEU A 73 20.68 0.53 -5.11
CA LEU A 73 19.68 1.36 -5.78
C LEU A 73 18.31 0.66 -5.83
N ASN A 74 18.27 -0.62 -6.21
CA ASN A 74 17.04 -1.41 -6.23
C ASN A 74 16.42 -1.51 -4.83
N GLY A 75 17.24 -1.77 -3.81
CA GLY A 75 16.79 -1.77 -2.42
C GLY A 75 16.23 -0.43 -1.96
N ALA A 76 16.91 0.67 -2.30
CA ALA A 76 16.45 2.03 -1.97
C ALA A 76 15.12 2.36 -2.65
N ILE A 77 14.97 2.04 -3.94
CA ILE A 77 13.71 2.21 -4.68
C ILE A 77 12.60 1.38 -4.02
N ALA A 78 12.87 0.12 -3.66
CA ALA A 78 11.89 -0.74 -3.00
C ALA A 78 11.43 -0.19 -1.64
N VAL A 79 12.33 0.37 -0.84
CA VAL A 79 11.99 1.03 0.43
C VAL A 79 11.09 2.24 0.19
N VAL A 80 11.45 3.11 -0.76
CA VAL A 80 10.67 4.31 -1.11
C VAL A 80 9.27 3.92 -1.58
N VAL A 81 9.17 2.96 -2.51
CA VAL A 81 7.88 2.50 -3.05
C VAL A 81 7.01 1.92 -1.93
N ASN A 82 7.55 1.08 -1.05
CA ASN A 82 6.79 0.53 0.07
C ASN A 82 6.30 1.62 1.03
N CYS A 83 7.14 2.59 1.38
CA CYS A 83 6.73 3.75 2.17
C CYS A 83 5.56 4.51 1.51
N LEU A 84 5.64 4.76 0.20
CA LEU A 84 4.56 5.38 -0.56
C LEU A 84 3.28 4.55 -0.54
N MET A 85 3.36 3.21 -0.65
CA MET A 85 2.18 2.34 -0.56
C MET A 85 1.47 2.48 0.80
N PHE A 86 2.23 2.52 1.90
CA PHE A 86 1.66 2.75 3.22
C PHE A 86 1.03 4.14 3.36
N CYS A 87 1.66 5.18 2.81
CA CYS A 87 1.07 6.51 2.73
C CYS A 87 -0.26 6.51 1.97
N VAL A 88 -0.36 5.80 0.84
CA VAL A 88 -1.60 5.69 0.06
C VAL A 88 -2.72 5.00 0.84
N ILE A 89 -2.41 3.90 1.56
CA ILE A 89 -3.39 3.19 2.39
C ILE A 89 -3.93 4.13 3.48
N VAL A 90 -3.05 4.95 4.06
CA VAL A 90 -3.37 5.90 5.14
C VAL A 90 -4.20 7.09 4.64
N VAL A 91 -3.82 7.69 3.51
CA VAL A 91 -4.41 8.95 3.03
C VAL A 91 -5.68 8.72 2.21
N MET A 92 -5.74 7.65 1.43
CA MET A 92 -6.86 7.40 0.50
C MET A 92 -7.68 6.19 0.92
N SER A 93 -7.29 5.01 0.45
CA SER A 93 -7.91 3.75 0.80
C SER A 93 -7.06 2.59 0.30
N PRO A 94 -7.13 1.41 0.94
CA PRO A 94 -6.50 0.20 0.42
C PRO A 94 -7.07 -0.25 -0.93
N LEU A 95 -8.31 0.14 -1.26
CA LEU A 95 -8.92 -0.13 -2.56
C LEU A 95 -8.23 0.67 -3.68
N PHE A 96 -7.90 1.93 -3.41
CA PHE A 96 -7.17 2.76 -4.37
C PHE A 96 -5.76 2.20 -4.63
N LEU A 97 -5.06 1.74 -3.59
CA LEU A 97 -3.76 1.08 -3.75
C LEU A 97 -3.86 -0.14 -4.66
N SER A 98 -4.86 -1.00 -4.46
CA SER A 98 -5.07 -2.19 -5.29
C SER A 98 -5.25 -1.83 -6.76
N THR A 99 -6.08 -0.82 -7.06
CA THR A 99 -6.32 -0.38 -8.44
C THR A 99 -5.06 0.19 -9.08
N GLY A 100 -4.25 0.94 -8.32
CA GLY A 100 -2.97 1.46 -8.79
C GLY A 100 -1.98 0.36 -9.18
N MET A 101 -1.85 -0.68 -8.34
CA MET A 101 -0.99 -1.83 -8.62
C MET A 101 -1.44 -2.62 -9.85
N THR A 102 -2.75 -2.72 -10.07
CA THR A 102 -3.28 -3.34 -11.28
C THR A 102 -3.01 -2.49 -12.53
N LEU A 103 -3.05 -1.16 -12.41
CA LEU A 103 -2.70 -0.25 -13.51
C LEU A 103 -1.22 -0.33 -13.89
N SER A 104 -0.35 -0.78 -12.98
CA SER A 104 1.04 -1.07 -13.31
C SER A 104 1.17 -2.18 -14.36
N ILE A 105 0.26 -3.15 -14.41
CA ILE A 105 0.29 -4.26 -15.39
C ILE A 105 0.21 -3.76 -16.84
N PRO A 106 -0.83 -2.99 -17.26
CA PRO A 106 -0.90 -2.47 -18.63
C PRO A 106 0.19 -1.43 -18.92
N ILE A 107 0.65 -0.68 -17.90
CA ILE A 107 1.76 0.27 -18.07
C ILE A 107 3.05 -0.50 -18.41
N THR A 108 3.40 -1.52 -17.63
CA THR A 108 4.57 -2.38 -17.91
C THR A 108 4.43 -3.06 -19.27
N PHE A 109 3.23 -3.56 -19.61
CA PHE A 109 2.99 -4.14 -20.92
C PHE A 109 3.20 -3.14 -22.07
N ALA A 110 2.77 -1.88 -21.91
CA ALA A 110 3.03 -0.83 -22.90
C ALA A 110 4.52 -0.49 -23.04
N PHE A 111 5.26 -0.45 -21.92
CA PHE A 111 6.72 -0.30 -21.95
C PHE A 111 7.40 -1.46 -22.67
N ASP A 112 6.94 -2.70 -22.45
CA ASP A 112 7.50 -3.88 -23.10
C ASP A 112 7.33 -3.80 -24.63
N LEU A 113 6.18 -3.32 -25.12
CA LEU A 113 5.94 -3.12 -26.56
C LEU A 113 6.75 -1.98 -27.16
N MET A 114 7.05 -0.94 -26.37
CA MET A 114 7.83 0.20 -26.84
C MET A 114 9.32 -0.10 -26.89
N LEU A 115 9.83 -0.96 -25.99
CA LEU A 115 11.25 -1.29 -25.87
C LEU A 115 11.66 -2.54 -26.66
N TRP A 116 10.78 -3.54 -26.77
CA TRP A 116 11.04 -4.77 -27.52
C TRP A 116 10.17 -4.86 -28.75
N ASP A 117 10.80 -4.71 -29.91
CA ASP A 117 10.23 -5.02 -31.22
C ASP A 117 10.17 -6.56 -31.38
N LYS A 118 9.17 -7.21 -30.77
CA LYS A 118 9.04 -8.69 -30.75
C LYS A 118 7.86 -9.20 -31.59
N ASP A 119 8.14 -10.34 -32.24
CA ASP A 119 7.31 -11.07 -33.20
C ASP A 119 5.85 -11.33 -32.78
N GLN A 120 4.96 -11.16 -33.77
CA GLN A 120 3.51 -11.01 -33.70
C GLN A 120 2.70 -12.30 -33.40
N GLY A 121 3.34 -13.41 -33.00
CA GLY A 121 2.69 -14.72 -32.96
C GLY A 121 1.67 -14.93 -31.83
N HIS A 122 1.90 -14.31 -30.66
CA HIS A 122 1.06 -14.51 -29.46
C HIS A 122 0.54 -13.20 -28.83
N TYR A 123 0.72 -12.08 -29.52
CA TYR A 123 0.26 -10.75 -29.09
C TYR A 123 -1.24 -10.69 -28.71
N PRO A 124 -2.19 -11.30 -29.46
CA PRO A 124 -3.62 -11.17 -29.11
C PRO A 124 -4.01 -11.92 -27.82
N ALA A 125 -3.33 -13.02 -27.49
CA ALA A 125 -3.58 -13.78 -26.26
C ALA A 125 -3.01 -13.06 -25.02
N LEU A 126 -1.89 -12.36 -25.18
CA LEU A 126 -1.29 -11.57 -24.10
C LEU A 126 -2.12 -10.30 -23.81
N LEU A 127 -2.60 -9.64 -24.87
CA LEU A 127 -3.47 -8.47 -24.76
C LEU A 127 -4.80 -8.82 -24.07
N SER A 128 -5.39 -9.97 -24.38
CA SER A 128 -6.62 -10.42 -23.73
C SER A 128 -6.42 -10.73 -22.25
N GLY A 129 -5.25 -11.28 -21.87
CA GLY A 129 -4.87 -11.48 -20.47
C GLY A 129 -4.73 -10.17 -19.68
N VAL A 130 -4.09 -9.16 -20.26
CA VAL A 130 -3.95 -7.82 -19.65
C VAL A 130 -5.31 -7.13 -19.51
N ALA A 131 -6.17 -7.21 -20.53
CA ALA A 131 -7.53 -6.71 -20.46
C ALA A 131 -8.34 -7.39 -19.34
N LEU A 132 -8.27 -8.71 -19.22
CA LEU A 132 -8.99 -9.44 -18.18
C LEU A 132 -8.49 -9.11 -16.76
N ALA A 133 -7.16 -9.03 -16.58
CA ALA A 133 -6.56 -8.71 -15.28
C ALA A 133 -6.90 -7.28 -14.80
N THR A 134 -7.06 -6.33 -15.73
CA THR A 134 -7.38 -4.93 -15.40
C THR A 134 -8.87 -4.70 -15.14
N LEU A 135 -9.76 -5.49 -15.75
CA LEU A 135 -11.20 -5.33 -15.59
C LEU A 135 -11.68 -5.47 -14.14
N GLY A 136 -11.17 -6.46 -13.39
CA GLY A 136 -11.65 -6.74 -12.03
C GLY A 136 -11.52 -5.54 -11.08
N PRO A 137 -10.31 -4.96 -10.94
CA PRO A 137 -10.09 -3.80 -10.07
C PRO A 137 -10.79 -2.52 -10.53
N ILE A 138 -11.03 -2.35 -11.84
CA ILE A 138 -11.84 -1.24 -12.37
C ILE A 138 -13.31 -1.39 -11.96
N VAL A 139 -13.86 -2.60 -12.07
CA VAL A 139 -15.22 -2.91 -11.61
C VAL A 139 -15.33 -2.71 -10.10
N LEU A 140 -14.32 -3.12 -9.33
CA LEU A 140 -14.29 -2.92 -7.89
C LEU A 140 -14.27 -1.42 -7.52
N ALA A 141 -13.47 -0.63 -8.21
CA ALA A 141 -13.43 0.82 -8.01
C ALA A 141 -14.77 1.50 -8.39
N ALA A 142 -15.42 1.02 -9.46
CA ALA A 142 -16.75 1.48 -9.83
C ALA A 142 -17.82 1.08 -8.81
N ALA A 143 -17.77 -0.16 -8.31
CA ALA A 143 -18.68 -0.66 -7.27
C ALA A 143 -18.53 0.11 -5.96
N ASP A 144 -17.31 0.45 -5.57
CA ASP A 144 -17.02 1.24 -4.37
C ASP A 144 -17.61 2.67 -4.50
N LYS A 145 -17.45 3.32 -5.66
CA LYS A 145 -18.10 4.60 -5.95
C LYS A 145 -19.63 4.52 -5.87
N VAL A 146 -20.24 3.49 -6.46
CA VAL A 146 -21.69 3.30 -6.43
C VAL A 146 -22.20 3.04 -5.01
N HIS A 147 -21.50 2.19 -4.26
CA HIS A 147 -21.84 1.91 -2.86
C HIS A 147 -21.77 3.17 -2.00
N ASN A 148 -20.69 3.95 -2.12
CA ASN A 148 -20.52 5.18 -1.37
C ASN A 148 -21.58 6.24 -1.75
N ALA A 149 -21.90 6.38 -3.04
CA ALA A 149 -22.96 7.30 -3.49
C ALA A 149 -24.35 6.90 -2.95
N HIS A 150 -24.65 5.61 -2.91
CA HIS A 150 -25.89 5.10 -2.31
C HIS A 150 -25.93 5.32 -0.79
N PHE A 151 -24.80 5.13 -0.10
CA PHE A 151 -24.67 5.39 1.34
C PHE A 151 -24.88 6.88 1.66
N LEU A 152 -24.24 7.79 0.93
CA LEU A 152 -24.40 9.23 1.11
C LEU A 152 -25.85 9.69 0.88
N ARG A 153 -26.53 9.16 -0.15
CA ARG A 153 -27.96 9.44 -0.38
C ARG A 153 -28.87 8.99 0.76
N ARG A 154 -28.53 7.93 1.48
CA ARG A 154 -29.23 7.53 2.71
C ARG A 154 -28.95 8.47 3.87
N MET A 155 -27.77 9.08 3.90
CA MET A 155 -27.38 10.01 4.97
C MET A 155 -27.90 11.43 4.80
N ASP A 156 -28.27 11.84 3.58
CA ASP A 156 -28.87 13.16 3.29
C ASP A 156 -30.19 13.42 4.05
N GLY A 157 -30.86 12.37 4.54
CA GLY A 157 -32.06 12.48 5.38
C GLY A 157 -31.80 12.83 6.84
N TYR A 158 -30.53 12.82 7.30
CA TYR A 158 -30.19 13.15 8.68
C TYR A 158 -29.66 14.59 8.77
N PRO A 159 -30.25 15.45 9.63
CA PRO A 159 -29.83 16.84 9.77
C PRO A 159 -28.39 17.02 10.28
N LEU A 160 -27.75 15.95 10.79
CA LEU A 160 -26.36 15.94 11.26
C LEU A 160 -25.30 15.95 10.15
N PHE A 161 -25.64 15.55 8.91
CA PHE A 161 -24.70 15.43 7.79
C PHE A 161 -24.91 16.48 6.69
N ARG A 162 -25.88 17.38 6.86
CA ARG A 162 -26.03 18.55 5.99
C ARG A 162 -24.80 19.44 6.22
N LYS A 163 -23.88 19.45 5.24
CA LYS A 163 -22.63 20.26 5.21
C LYS A 163 -22.72 21.46 6.16
N ALA A 164 -21.98 21.43 7.26
CA ALA A 164 -21.59 22.67 7.90
C ALA A 164 -20.82 23.47 6.84
N PRO A 165 -21.17 24.76 6.61
CA PRO A 165 -20.47 25.57 5.64
C PRO A 165 -19.00 25.64 6.05
N THR A 166 -18.12 25.09 5.20
CA THR A 166 -16.67 25.28 5.30
C THR A 166 -16.37 26.74 4.97
N ARG A 167 -16.54 27.61 5.97
CA ARG A 167 -15.87 28.90 6.05
C ARG A 167 -15.11 28.88 7.37
N VAL A 168 -13.90 28.33 7.32
CA VAL A 168 -12.89 28.67 8.32
C VAL A 168 -12.47 30.08 7.96
N ASP A 169 -13.06 31.06 8.64
CA ASP A 169 -12.58 32.44 8.60
C ASP A 169 -11.25 32.44 9.35
N THR A 170 -10.19 32.89 8.69
CA THR A 170 -8.82 32.81 9.22
C THR A 170 -8.55 33.84 10.33
N ASP A 171 -9.59 34.57 10.78
CA ASP A 171 -9.50 35.59 11.81
C ASP A 171 -9.76 35.05 13.25
N ASP A 172 -10.24 33.82 13.41
CA ASP A 172 -10.50 33.21 14.73
C ASP A 172 -9.28 32.49 15.35
N LEU A 173 -8.09 32.64 14.74
CA LEU A 173 -6.83 32.09 15.24
C LEU A 173 -6.09 33.02 16.23
N GLN A 174 -6.79 33.97 16.84
CA GLN A 174 -6.29 34.66 18.03
C GLN A 174 -7.00 34.16 19.29
N VAL A 175 -6.33 33.23 19.98
CA VAL A 175 -6.21 33.17 21.44
C VAL A 175 -7.49 33.46 22.23
N ASP A 176 -8.21 32.40 22.63
CA ASP A 176 -8.91 32.42 23.93
C ASP A 176 -8.49 31.19 24.75
N GLU A 177 -7.59 31.47 25.67
CA GLU A 177 -6.92 30.55 26.59
C GLU A 177 -7.78 30.26 27.83
N ARG A 178 -9.12 30.19 27.70
CA ARG A 178 -10.04 30.23 28.86
C ARG A 178 -11.08 29.10 29.01
N THR A 179 -11.06 28.05 28.20
CA THR A 179 -12.10 27.00 28.31
C THR A 179 -11.68 25.74 29.07
N CYS A 180 -10.51 25.74 29.72
CA CYS A 180 -10.13 24.70 30.67
C CYS A 180 -10.57 25.10 32.10
N LEU A 181 -11.87 25.16 32.34
CA LEU A 181 -12.43 25.20 33.70
C LEU A 181 -13.56 24.19 33.78
N ILE A 182 -13.25 23.05 34.39
CA ILE A 182 -14.22 22.10 34.94
C ILE A 182 -14.92 22.82 36.11
N PRO A 183 -16.24 23.05 36.09
CA PRO A 183 -16.95 23.55 37.26
C PRO A 183 -17.10 22.41 38.25
N GLY A 184 -16.64 22.67 39.47
CA GLY A 184 -16.68 21.77 40.61
C GLY A 184 -18.09 21.37 41.04
N GLU A 185 -18.11 20.17 41.57
CA GLU A 185 -19.11 19.52 42.41
C GLU A 185 -19.41 20.40 43.65
N HIS A 186 -20.68 20.78 43.81
CA HIS A 186 -21.26 21.24 45.08
C HIS A 186 -22.79 21.07 44.99
N ASP A 187 -23.29 19.94 45.49
CA ASP A 187 -24.20 19.85 46.65
C ASP A 187 -24.76 18.42 46.78
#